data_AF-A0A1S3RNI2-F1
#
_entry.id   AF-A0A1S3RNI2-F1
#
_cell.length_a   1.000
_cell.length_b   1.000
_cell.length_c   1.000
_cell.angle_alpha   90.00
_cell.angle_beta   90.00
_cell.angle_gamma   90.00
#
_symmetry.space_group_name_H-M   'P 1'
#
loop_
_entity.id
_entity.type
_entity.pdbx_description
1 polymer ?
#
loop_
_entity_poly.entity_id
_entity_poly.type
_entity_poly.pdbx_seq_one_letter_code
_entity_poly.pdbx_strand_id
1 'polypeptide(L)'
;NDYRRLSGQCKDYVVGLLDLCRSTEEVEAILSGDTDSEEKYHPPGRPSLTRLKLAIKYELKKFVAHPNCQQQLLSIWYENLPGLRQQTTAVKLLVVLGVAVGLPGLAVAYLVAPCSRVGRVMRSPFMKFVAHASSFSIFLCLLVLNAADRFAGTTLLPNMTTHLPTRPQQNQQQERDPILLYRMTTTPFTWMEILIISWVIGMIWAEVKEIWSQGAGEYLLEPWNFLDFGMLAIFLASFSSRFSAYKHTYSAQLYVHTHYTQLPTLDNITLPPHVHYYTLARLSWLPSDPQLVSEGLYAVAVVLSFSRIAYILPANESFGPLQISLGRTVKAYPKP
;
A
#
# COMPACT_ATOMS: atom_id res chain seq x y z
N ASN A 1 23.20 -32.90 -15.60
CA ASN A 1 22.20 -32.76 -16.68
C ASN A 1 21.13 -33.84 -16.61
N ASP A 2 21.47 -35.09 -16.30
CA ASP A 2 20.50 -36.20 -16.28
C ASP A 2 19.38 -36.03 -15.24
N TYR A 3 19.69 -35.57 -14.02
CA TYR A 3 18.66 -35.24 -13.02
C TYR A 3 17.64 -34.21 -13.51
N ARG A 4 18.06 -33.22 -14.31
CA ARG A 4 17.14 -32.23 -14.90
C ARG A 4 16.25 -32.88 -15.97
N ARG A 5 16.78 -33.83 -16.72
CA ARG A 5 16.03 -34.61 -17.71
C ARG A 5 15.00 -35.51 -17.04
N LEU A 6 15.39 -36.28 -16.03
CA LEU A 6 14.47 -37.10 -15.23
C LEU A 6 13.40 -36.24 -14.56
N SER A 7 13.80 -35.12 -13.95
CA SER A 7 12.85 -34.16 -13.39
C SER A 7 11.85 -33.70 -14.44
N GLY A 8 12.30 -33.34 -15.65
CA GLY A 8 11.43 -33.00 -16.78
C GLY A 8 10.42 -34.10 -17.13
N GLN A 9 10.88 -35.36 -17.21
CA GLN A 9 10.01 -36.51 -17.47
C GLN A 9 8.93 -36.69 -16.39
N CYS A 10 9.29 -36.55 -15.11
CA CYS A 10 8.32 -36.60 -14.03
C CYS A 10 7.29 -35.46 -14.12
N LYS A 11 7.72 -34.24 -14.50
CA LYS A 11 6.79 -33.11 -14.69
C LYS A 11 5.80 -33.38 -15.82
N ASP A 12 6.29 -33.90 -16.94
CA ASP A 12 5.46 -34.17 -18.12
C ASP A 12 4.49 -35.35 -17.87
N TYR A 13 4.88 -36.35 -17.09
CA TYR A 13 3.99 -37.45 -16.67
C TYR A 13 2.75 -36.94 -15.91
N VAL A 14 2.95 -36.05 -14.94
CA VAL A 14 1.84 -35.49 -14.14
C VAL A 14 0.92 -34.62 -14.99
N VAL A 15 1.45 -33.93 -16.00
CA VAL A 15 0.63 -33.18 -16.97
C VAL A 15 -0.22 -34.13 -17.80
N GLY A 16 0.38 -35.21 -18.33
CA GLY A 16 -0.34 -36.21 -19.11
C GLY A 16 -1.45 -36.93 -18.31
N LEU A 17 -1.29 -37.08 -17.00
CA LEU A 17 -2.36 -37.60 -16.14
C LEU A 17 -3.57 -36.66 -16.09
N LEU A 18 -3.34 -35.35 -16.08
CA LEU A 18 -4.40 -34.34 -16.03
C LEU A 18 -5.13 -34.18 -17.38
N ASP A 19 -4.47 -34.48 -18.50
CA ASP A 19 -5.07 -34.56 -19.84
C ASP A 19 -6.11 -35.69 -19.95
N LEU A 20 -5.96 -36.76 -19.15
CA LEU A 20 -6.86 -37.91 -19.17
C LEU A 20 -8.16 -37.69 -18.39
N CYS A 21 -8.26 -36.63 -17.60
CA CYS A 21 -9.46 -36.32 -16.83
C CYS A 21 -10.62 -35.91 -17.74
N ARG A 22 -11.79 -36.53 -17.53
CA ARG A 22 -13.01 -36.31 -18.32
C ARG A 22 -14.09 -35.52 -17.58
N SER A 23 -14.03 -35.48 -16.25
CA SER A 23 -14.99 -34.76 -15.42
C SER A 23 -14.31 -33.71 -14.53
N THR A 24 -15.08 -32.70 -14.12
CA THR A 24 -14.61 -31.71 -13.13
C THR A 24 -14.32 -32.34 -11.78
N GLU A 25 -15.03 -33.41 -11.42
CA GLU A 25 -14.83 -34.19 -10.19
C GLU A 25 -13.46 -34.87 -10.18
N GLU A 26 -13.06 -35.49 -11.30
CA GLU A 26 -11.73 -36.10 -11.44
C GLU A 26 -10.61 -35.05 -11.31
N VAL A 27 -10.79 -33.89 -11.95
CA VAL A 27 -9.84 -32.77 -11.85
C VAL A 27 -9.75 -32.27 -10.41
N GLU A 28 -10.89 -32.08 -9.74
CA GLU A 28 -10.94 -31.61 -8.36
C GLU A 28 -10.29 -32.62 -7.39
N ALA A 29 -10.50 -33.91 -7.59
CA ALA A 29 -9.84 -34.97 -6.81
C ALA A 29 -8.31 -34.94 -6.99
N ILE A 30 -7.82 -34.71 -8.22
CA ILE A 30 -6.37 -34.57 -8.47
C ILE A 30 -5.80 -33.31 -7.80
N LEU A 31 -6.51 -32.19 -7.87
CA LEU A 31 -6.02 -30.90 -7.34
C LEU A 31 -6.09 -30.81 -5.81
N SER A 32 -7.08 -31.45 -5.21
CA SER A 32 -7.30 -31.40 -3.76
C SER A 32 -6.52 -32.47 -3.02
N GLY A 33 -6.44 -33.67 -3.60
CA GLY A 33 -5.89 -34.85 -2.94
C GLY A 33 -6.85 -35.46 -1.92
N ASP A 34 -6.36 -36.42 -1.16
CA ASP A 34 -7.17 -37.18 -0.21
C ASP A 34 -7.52 -36.34 1.02
N THR A 35 -8.79 -36.39 1.44
CA THR A 35 -9.33 -35.54 2.52
C THR A 35 -9.03 -36.05 3.93
N ASP A 36 -8.38 -37.21 4.06
CA ASP A 36 -8.17 -37.91 5.33
C ASP A 36 -7.04 -37.35 6.22
N SER A 37 -6.49 -36.17 5.88
CA SER A 37 -5.50 -35.50 6.72
C SER A 37 -6.20 -34.61 7.76
N GLU A 38 -6.24 -35.09 9.01
CA GLU A 38 -6.74 -34.47 10.27
C GLU A 38 -6.16 -33.07 10.64
N GLU A 39 -5.71 -32.24 9.69
CA GLU A 39 -5.12 -30.94 9.98
C GLU A 39 -5.66 -29.82 9.07
N LYS A 40 -6.86 -29.34 9.38
CA LYS A 40 -7.24 -27.91 9.47
C LYS A 40 -8.76 -27.78 9.43
N TYR A 41 -9.32 -27.05 10.39
CA TYR A 41 -10.68 -26.50 10.33
C TYR A 41 -10.83 -25.63 9.07
N HIS A 42 -11.20 -26.26 7.95
CA HIS A 42 -11.61 -25.54 6.76
C HIS A 42 -13.10 -25.19 6.90
N PRO A 43 -13.49 -23.92 6.71
CA PRO A 43 -14.91 -23.57 6.69
C PRO A 43 -15.62 -24.39 5.59
N PRO A 44 -16.85 -24.86 5.84
CA PRO A 44 -17.55 -25.74 4.92
C PRO A 44 -17.71 -25.07 3.55
N GLY A 45 -17.33 -25.79 2.48
CA GLY A 45 -17.61 -25.41 1.09
C GLY A 45 -16.46 -24.88 0.25
N ARG A 46 -15.19 -24.91 0.71
CA ARG A 46 -14.03 -24.58 -0.15
C ARG A 46 -13.15 -25.80 -0.43
N PRO A 47 -12.85 -26.11 -1.70
CA PRO A 47 -11.95 -27.23 -2.04
C PRO A 47 -10.56 -26.97 -1.47
N SER A 48 -10.02 -27.93 -0.73
CA SER A 48 -8.66 -27.87 -0.21
C SER A 48 -7.68 -28.15 -1.35
N LEU A 49 -7.27 -27.11 -2.09
CA LEU A 49 -6.33 -27.19 -3.23
C LEU A 49 -4.88 -27.54 -2.80
N THR A 50 -4.71 -28.60 -2.01
CA THR A 50 -3.46 -28.94 -1.32
C THR A 50 -2.38 -29.39 -2.30
N ARG A 51 -2.72 -30.30 -3.22
CA ARG A 51 -1.77 -30.75 -4.26
C ARG A 51 -1.42 -29.62 -5.23
N LEU A 52 -2.35 -28.73 -5.54
CA LEU A 52 -2.05 -27.56 -6.37
C LEU A 52 -1.07 -26.61 -5.67
N LYS A 53 -1.22 -26.34 -4.37
CA LYS A 53 -0.24 -25.54 -3.60
C LYS A 53 1.14 -26.19 -3.61
N LEU A 54 1.20 -27.51 -3.50
CA LEU A 54 2.46 -28.26 -3.61
C LEU A 54 3.08 -28.16 -5.01
N ALA A 55 2.25 -28.24 -6.05
CA ALA A 55 2.70 -28.08 -7.43
C ALA A 55 3.29 -26.69 -7.71
N ILE A 56 2.73 -25.64 -7.08
CA ILE A 56 3.30 -24.28 -7.12
C ILE A 56 4.64 -24.25 -6.39
N LYS A 57 4.74 -24.83 -5.18
CA LYS A 57 5.98 -24.89 -4.40
C LYS A 57 7.13 -25.58 -5.16
N TYR A 58 6.84 -26.61 -5.96
CA TYR A 58 7.84 -27.31 -6.79
C TYR A 58 7.98 -26.77 -8.23
N GLU A 59 7.40 -25.60 -8.52
CA GLU A 59 7.44 -24.96 -9.84
C GLU A 59 7.01 -25.87 -11.00
N LEU A 60 5.90 -26.60 -10.85
CA LEU A 60 5.28 -27.40 -11.92
C LEU A 60 4.49 -26.50 -12.89
N LYS A 61 5.19 -25.61 -13.59
CA LYS A 61 4.59 -24.54 -14.42
C LYS A 61 3.57 -25.05 -15.46
N LYS A 62 3.88 -26.15 -16.17
CA LYS A 62 2.97 -26.76 -17.17
C LYS A 62 1.70 -27.32 -16.55
N PHE A 63 1.81 -27.95 -15.38
CA PHE A 63 0.66 -28.52 -14.66
C PHE A 63 -0.29 -27.41 -14.19
N VAL A 64 0.24 -26.35 -13.60
CA VAL A 64 -0.58 -25.21 -13.13
C VAL A 64 -1.22 -24.49 -14.33
N ALA A 65 -0.50 -24.32 -15.43
CA ALA A 65 -1.00 -23.66 -16.64
C ALA A 65 -1.97 -24.52 -17.48
N HIS A 66 -2.24 -25.77 -17.06
CA HIS A 66 -3.09 -26.68 -17.81
C HIS A 66 -4.54 -26.18 -17.91
N PRO A 67 -5.22 -26.28 -19.07
CA PRO A 67 -6.58 -25.77 -19.25
C PRO A 67 -7.59 -26.24 -18.21
N ASN A 68 -7.59 -27.54 -17.88
CA ASN A 68 -8.48 -28.11 -16.85
C ASN A 68 -8.21 -27.50 -15.45
N CYS A 69 -6.94 -27.27 -15.10
CA CYS A 69 -6.57 -26.64 -13.84
C CYS A 69 -6.98 -25.16 -13.81
N GLN A 70 -6.74 -24.44 -14.92
CA GLN A 70 -7.11 -23.02 -15.05
C GLN A 70 -8.63 -22.82 -15.01
N GLN A 71 -9.40 -23.72 -15.62
CA GLN A 71 -10.86 -23.67 -15.57
C GLN A 71 -11.40 -23.84 -14.14
N GLN A 72 -10.83 -24.77 -13.35
CA GLN A 72 -11.19 -24.95 -11.95
C GLN A 72 -10.78 -23.74 -11.08
N LEU A 73 -9.62 -23.15 -11.34
CA LEU A 73 -9.22 -21.92 -10.66
C LEU A 73 -10.13 -20.74 -11.00
N LEU A 74 -10.56 -20.63 -12.25
CA LEU A 74 -11.48 -19.59 -12.69
C LEU A 74 -12.89 -19.74 -12.10
N SER A 75 -13.37 -20.97 -11.91
CA SER A 75 -14.67 -21.20 -11.25
C SER A 75 -14.63 -20.76 -9.79
N ILE A 76 -13.54 -21.06 -9.07
CA ILE A 76 -13.32 -20.62 -7.68
C ILE A 76 -13.14 -19.09 -7.62
N TRP A 77 -12.44 -18.49 -8.59
CA TRP A 77 -12.20 -17.05 -8.63
C TRP A 77 -13.48 -16.22 -8.77
N TYR A 78 -14.45 -16.71 -9.56
CA TYR A 78 -15.74 -16.07 -9.84
C TYR A 78 -16.95 -16.74 -9.14
N GLU A 79 -16.74 -17.55 -8.11
CA GLU A 79 -17.75 -18.41 -7.45
C GLU A 79 -19.07 -17.71 -7.10
N ASN A 80 -19.03 -16.41 -6.72
CA ASN A 80 -20.20 -15.61 -6.36
C ASN A 80 -20.57 -14.54 -7.41
N LEU A 81 -19.91 -14.55 -8.57
CA LEU A 81 -20.05 -13.56 -9.64
C LEU A 81 -20.05 -14.25 -11.03
N PRO A 82 -20.91 -15.25 -11.27
CA PRO A 82 -20.89 -16.02 -12.52
C PRO A 82 -21.15 -15.12 -13.74
N GLY A 83 -22.03 -14.13 -13.60
CA GLY A 83 -22.35 -13.18 -14.66
C GLY A 83 -21.18 -12.29 -15.06
N LEU A 84 -20.23 -12.00 -14.16
CA LEU A 84 -19.10 -11.10 -14.42
C LEU A 84 -18.01 -11.75 -15.27
N ARG A 85 -17.88 -13.08 -15.20
CA ARG A 85 -16.85 -13.84 -15.93
C ARG A 85 -16.91 -13.57 -17.44
N GLN A 86 -18.11 -13.60 -18.01
CA GLN A 86 -18.36 -13.44 -19.45
C GLN A 86 -18.56 -11.98 -19.90
N GLN A 87 -18.47 -11.01 -18.99
CA GLN A 87 -18.66 -9.59 -19.34
C GLN A 87 -17.46 -9.01 -20.08
N THR A 88 -17.74 -7.93 -20.81
CA THR A 88 -16.73 -7.11 -21.47
C THR A 88 -15.79 -6.45 -20.46
N THR A 89 -14.61 -6.08 -20.94
CA THR A 89 -13.60 -5.35 -20.15
C THR A 89 -14.14 -4.02 -19.63
N ALA A 90 -15.00 -3.34 -20.39
CA ALA A 90 -15.63 -2.09 -19.97
C ALA A 90 -16.51 -2.25 -18.72
N VAL A 91 -17.33 -3.31 -18.66
CA VAL A 91 -18.15 -3.61 -17.48
C VAL A 91 -17.28 -3.97 -16.28
N LYS A 92 -16.21 -4.76 -16.49
CA LYS A 92 -15.23 -5.07 -15.44
C LYS A 92 -14.56 -3.80 -14.89
N LEU A 93 -14.21 -2.86 -15.76
CA LEU A 93 -13.64 -1.57 -15.37
C LEU A 93 -14.64 -0.71 -14.58
N LEU A 94 -15.91 -0.68 -15.00
CA LEU A 94 -16.97 0.02 -14.27
C LEU A 94 -17.14 -0.57 -12.87
N VAL A 95 -17.12 -1.90 -12.73
CA VAL A 95 -17.15 -2.57 -11.41
C VAL A 95 -15.97 -2.14 -10.55
N VAL A 96 -14.74 -2.14 -11.08
CA VAL A 96 -13.55 -1.69 -10.34
C VAL A 96 -13.69 -0.23 -9.88
N LEU A 97 -14.18 0.66 -10.74
CA LEU A 97 -14.41 2.06 -10.41
C LEU A 97 -15.50 2.23 -9.35
N GLY A 98 -16.61 1.49 -9.48
CA GLY A 98 -17.68 1.47 -8.49
C GLY A 98 -17.21 0.97 -7.11
N VAL A 99 -16.37 -0.07 -7.08
CA VAL A 99 -15.75 -0.54 -5.83
C VAL A 99 -14.79 0.48 -5.26
N ALA A 100 -13.98 1.16 -6.08
CA ALA A 100 -13.07 2.20 -5.60
C ALA A 100 -13.82 3.36 -4.94
N VAL A 101 -14.89 3.85 -5.55
CA VAL A 101 -15.72 4.93 -4.96
C VAL A 101 -16.50 4.43 -3.73
N GLY A 102 -17.05 3.22 -3.79
CA GLY A 102 -17.89 2.64 -2.74
C GLY A 102 -17.13 1.95 -1.60
N LEU A 103 -15.80 1.89 -1.65
CA LEU A 103 -14.99 1.07 -0.72
C LEU A 103 -15.28 1.34 0.76
N PRO A 104 -15.38 2.60 1.23
CA PRO A 104 -15.67 2.86 2.65
C PRO A 104 -17.04 2.30 3.07
N GLY A 105 -18.06 2.46 2.23
CA GLY A 105 -19.40 1.94 2.48
C GLY A 105 -19.45 0.42 2.46
N LEU A 106 -18.76 -0.22 1.50
CA LEU A 106 -18.65 -1.68 1.42
C LEU A 106 -17.94 -2.27 2.64
N ALA A 107 -16.91 -1.60 3.15
CA ALA A 107 -16.20 -2.02 4.35
C ALA A 107 -17.11 -1.96 5.59
N VAL A 108 -17.84 -0.86 5.79
CA VAL A 108 -18.80 -0.74 6.91
C VAL A 108 -19.92 -1.76 6.79
N ALA A 109 -20.49 -1.96 5.61
CA ALA A 109 -21.53 -2.96 5.39
C ALA A 109 -21.05 -4.39 5.71
N TYR A 110 -19.79 -4.72 5.38
CA TYR A 110 -19.18 -6.00 5.73
C TYR A 110 -18.98 -6.17 7.24
N LEU A 111 -18.59 -5.11 7.95
CA LEU A 111 -18.39 -5.12 9.40
C LEU A 111 -19.72 -5.27 10.17
N VAL A 112 -20.77 -4.55 9.73
CA VAL A 112 -22.08 -4.55 10.41
C VAL A 112 -22.88 -5.81 10.09
N ALA A 113 -22.91 -6.25 8.82
CA ALA A 113 -23.74 -7.35 8.35
C ALA A 113 -22.94 -8.34 7.47
N PRO A 114 -22.01 -9.11 8.06
CA PRO A 114 -21.12 -10.02 7.30
C PRO A 114 -21.86 -11.16 6.59
N CYS A 115 -23.08 -11.51 7.05
CA CYS A 115 -23.91 -12.56 6.48
C CYS A 115 -24.85 -12.07 5.35
N SER A 116 -24.81 -10.78 5.01
CA SER A 116 -25.61 -10.18 3.94
C SER A 116 -25.19 -10.68 2.54
N ARG A 117 -26.04 -10.43 1.52
CA ARG A 117 -25.70 -10.72 0.12
C ARG A 117 -24.40 -10.01 -0.30
N VAL A 118 -24.24 -8.75 0.10
CA VAL A 118 -23.02 -7.96 -0.12
C VAL A 118 -21.82 -8.61 0.58
N GLY A 119 -21.99 -9.05 1.82
CA GLY A 119 -20.95 -9.74 2.58
C GLY A 119 -20.48 -11.04 1.92
N ARG A 120 -21.41 -11.82 1.36
CA ARG A 120 -21.10 -13.03 0.59
C ARG A 120 -20.30 -12.73 -0.68
N VAL A 121 -20.70 -11.70 -1.42
CA VAL A 121 -19.98 -11.24 -2.64
C VAL A 121 -18.58 -10.74 -2.30
N MET A 122 -18.41 -9.97 -1.22
CA MET A 122 -17.12 -9.45 -0.76
C MET A 122 -16.15 -10.56 -0.30
N ARG A 123 -16.65 -11.76 0.06
CA ARG A 123 -15.81 -12.91 0.41
C ARG A 123 -15.21 -13.63 -0.82
N SER A 124 -15.70 -13.33 -2.03
CA SER A 124 -15.17 -13.91 -3.26
C SER A 124 -13.71 -13.47 -3.50
N PRO A 125 -12.85 -14.33 -4.08
CA PRO A 125 -11.45 -14.00 -4.34
C PRO A 125 -11.29 -12.76 -5.21
N PHE A 126 -12.08 -12.66 -6.29
CA PHE A 126 -12.06 -11.51 -7.18
C PHE A 126 -12.37 -10.19 -6.45
N MET A 127 -13.42 -10.14 -5.63
CA MET A 127 -13.77 -8.91 -4.92
C MET A 127 -12.72 -8.50 -3.89
N LYS A 128 -12.07 -9.47 -3.23
CA LYS A 128 -10.95 -9.17 -2.32
C LYS A 128 -9.77 -8.56 -3.09
N PHE A 129 -9.44 -9.11 -4.25
CA PHE A 129 -8.41 -8.56 -5.12
C PHE A 129 -8.75 -7.13 -5.56
N VAL A 130 -9.97 -6.90 -6.07
CA VAL A 130 -10.42 -5.57 -6.49
C VAL A 130 -10.41 -4.59 -5.32
N ALA A 131 -10.92 -4.98 -4.15
CA ALA A 131 -10.92 -4.11 -2.97
C ALA A 131 -9.50 -3.73 -2.53
N HIS A 132 -8.54 -4.68 -2.54
CA HIS A 132 -7.13 -4.39 -2.27
C HIS A 132 -6.53 -3.44 -3.31
N ALA A 133 -6.72 -3.72 -4.60
CA ALA A 133 -6.22 -2.89 -5.70
C ALA A 133 -6.81 -1.47 -5.66
N SER A 134 -8.11 -1.34 -5.38
CA SER A 134 -8.81 -0.08 -5.20
C SER A 134 -8.28 0.69 -3.99
N SER A 135 -8.13 0.04 -2.82
CA SER A 135 -7.55 0.67 -1.62
C SER A 135 -6.16 1.24 -1.90
N PHE A 136 -5.31 0.47 -2.58
CA PHE A 136 -3.97 0.90 -2.95
C PHE A 136 -3.98 2.05 -3.97
N SER A 137 -4.90 2.03 -4.94
CA SER A 137 -5.07 3.12 -5.91
C SER A 137 -5.55 4.42 -5.25
N ILE A 138 -6.46 4.33 -4.27
CA ILE A 138 -6.89 5.47 -3.46
C ILE A 138 -5.72 6.02 -2.65
N PHE A 139 -4.88 5.17 -2.07
CA PHE A 139 -3.66 5.59 -1.38
C PHE A 139 -2.72 6.38 -2.29
N LEU A 140 -2.42 5.88 -3.50
CA LEU A 140 -1.60 6.62 -4.46
C LEU A 140 -2.24 7.96 -4.84
N CYS A 141 -3.56 8.00 -5.02
CA CYS A 141 -4.31 9.24 -5.27
C CYS A 141 -4.16 10.22 -4.08
N LEU A 142 -4.28 9.76 -2.83
CA LEU A 142 -4.08 10.58 -1.64
C LEU A 142 -2.66 11.15 -1.57
N LEU A 143 -1.63 10.37 -1.94
CA LEU A 143 -0.24 10.87 -2.01
C LEU A 143 -0.10 12.01 -3.04
N VAL A 144 -0.71 11.86 -4.22
CA VAL A 144 -0.69 12.89 -5.26
C VAL A 144 -1.47 14.14 -4.83
N LEU A 145 -2.66 13.97 -4.27
CA LEU A 145 -3.48 15.07 -3.77
C LEU A 145 -2.80 15.84 -2.62
N ASN A 146 -2.10 15.16 -1.72
CA ASN A 146 -1.31 15.80 -0.66
C ASN A 146 -0.14 16.66 -1.21
N ALA A 147 0.30 16.39 -2.45
CA ALA A 147 1.30 17.18 -3.15
C ALA A 147 0.69 18.25 -4.08
N ALA A 148 -0.60 18.14 -4.42
CA ALA A 148 -1.22 18.89 -5.52
C ALA A 148 -1.29 20.40 -5.28
N ASP A 149 -1.45 20.84 -4.03
CA ASP A 149 -1.47 22.27 -3.68
C ASP A 149 -0.18 23.01 -4.10
N ARG A 150 0.91 22.28 -4.35
CA ARG A 150 2.20 22.83 -4.77
C ARG A 150 2.38 22.86 -6.29
N PHE A 151 1.47 22.31 -7.09
CA PHE A 151 1.60 22.26 -8.55
C PHE A 151 1.49 23.64 -9.22
N ALA A 152 0.74 24.58 -8.62
CA ALA A 152 0.65 25.95 -9.10
C ALA A 152 1.86 26.82 -8.71
N GLY A 153 2.86 26.24 -8.03
CA GLY A 153 4.00 26.96 -7.46
C GLY A 153 3.72 27.50 -6.05
N THR A 154 4.79 27.71 -5.28
CA THR A 154 4.69 28.28 -3.93
C THR A 154 4.57 29.80 -4.01
N THR A 155 3.55 30.37 -3.37
CA THR A 155 3.31 31.82 -3.34
C THR A 155 4.31 32.60 -2.48
N LEU A 156 4.98 31.92 -1.55
CA LEU A 156 5.97 32.51 -0.64
C LEU A 156 7.39 32.12 -1.06
N LEU A 157 8.29 33.09 -1.04
CA LEU A 157 9.72 32.86 -1.23
C LEU A 157 10.30 32.08 -0.03
N PRO A 158 11.33 31.21 -0.22
CA PRO A 158 11.92 30.42 0.86
C PRO A 158 12.52 31.23 2.03
N ASN A 159 12.79 32.52 1.81
CA ASN A 159 13.34 33.46 2.80
C ASN A 159 12.26 34.22 3.60
N MET A 160 10.99 34.18 3.17
CA MET A 160 9.92 34.95 3.80
C MET A 160 9.18 34.12 4.85
N THR A 161 9.01 34.66 6.05
CA THR A 161 8.10 34.14 7.07
C THR A 161 6.79 34.92 7.02
N THR A 162 5.67 34.29 7.39
CA THR A 162 4.32 34.88 7.30
C THR A 162 4.11 36.11 8.19
N HIS A 163 5.09 36.45 9.04
CA HIS A 163 5.07 37.63 9.92
C HIS A 163 5.49 38.93 9.21
N LEU A 164 6.01 38.88 7.98
CA LEU A 164 6.32 40.08 7.20
C LEU A 164 5.03 40.69 6.62
N PRO A 165 4.62 41.90 7.05
CA PRO A 165 3.36 42.51 6.66
C PRO A 165 3.48 43.16 5.29
N THR A 166 3.22 42.41 4.21
CA THR A 166 3.11 42.99 2.86
C THR A 166 1.97 42.37 2.04
N ARG A 167 0.76 42.32 2.60
CA ARG A 167 -0.47 42.53 1.79
C ARG A 167 -1.71 42.79 2.66
N PRO A 168 -2.50 43.85 2.41
CA PRO A 168 -3.84 43.95 2.98
C PRO A 168 -4.74 42.99 2.21
N GLN A 169 -5.13 41.87 2.81
CA GLN A 169 -6.29 41.11 2.35
C GLN A 169 -7.46 41.48 3.25
N GLN A 170 -8.32 42.36 2.70
CA GLN A 170 -9.68 42.56 3.15
C GLN A 170 -10.39 41.20 3.23
N ASN A 171 -11.06 40.99 4.37
CA ASN A 171 -12.12 40.01 4.60
C ASN A 171 -11.69 38.56 4.84
N GLN A 172 -10.94 38.33 5.91
CA GLN A 172 -11.20 37.23 6.86
C GLN A 172 -10.43 37.53 8.15
N GLN A 173 -11.16 38.02 9.15
CA GLN A 173 -10.66 38.35 10.47
C GLN A 173 -10.46 37.05 11.26
N GLN A 174 -9.49 36.23 10.84
CA GLN A 174 -8.99 35.11 11.62
C GLN A 174 -7.99 35.70 12.62
N GLU A 175 -8.44 35.86 13.86
CA GLU A 175 -7.65 36.25 15.04
C GLU A 175 -6.48 35.28 15.19
N ARG A 176 -5.33 35.59 14.58
CA ARG A 176 -4.10 34.80 14.69
C ARG A 176 -3.38 35.22 15.96
N ASP A 177 -3.08 34.26 16.82
CA ASP A 177 -2.29 34.47 18.02
C ASP A 177 -1.00 35.24 17.67
N PRO A 178 -0.79 36.45 18.23
CA PRO A 178 0.34 37.31 17.84
C PRO A 178 1.71 36.75 18.24
N ILE A 179 1.71 35.72 19.09
CA ILE A 179 2.88 35.07 19.68
C ILE A 179 3.12 33.67 19.07
N LEU A 180 2.45 33.34 17.96
CA LEU A 180 2.60 32.05 17.29
C LEU A 180 3.94 31.98 16.53
N LEU A 181 4.74 30.95 16.80
CA LEU A 181 5.99 30.69 16.07
C LEU A 181 5.67 30.31 14.62
N TYR A 182 6.43 30.86 13.67
CA TYR A 182 6.32 30.52 12.25
C TYR A 182 6.30 29.00 12.03
N ARG A 183 7.12 28.25 12.76
CA ARG A 183 7.21 26.80 12.59
C ARG A 183 5.98 26.02 13.05
N MET A 184 5.18 26.58 13.95
CA MET A 184 3.91 25.98 14.36
C MET A 184 2.84 26.02 13.24
N THR A 185 2.98 26.95 12.29
CA THR A 185 2.06 27.05 11.14
C THR A 185 2.40 26.10 10.00
N THR A 186 3.67 25.69 9.89
CA THR A 186 4.18 24.87 8.78
C THR A 186 4.31 23.38 9.11
N THR A 187 4.35 23.02 10.39
CA THR A 187 4.48 21.64 10.88
C THR A 187 3.19 20.91 11.34
N PRO A 188 1.96 21.48 11.29
CA PRO A 188 0.79 20.72 11.72
C PRO A 188 0.47 19.60 10.73
N PHE A 189 -0.14 18.51 11.24
CA PHE A 189 -0.61 17.41 10.41
C PHE A 189 -1.89 17.81 9.67
N THR A 190 -1.90 17.61 8.36
CA THR A 190 -3.12 17.81 7.56
C THR A 190 -4.04 16.60 7.66
N TRP A 191 -5.34 16.78 7.37
CA TRP A 191 -6.28 15.66 7.30
C TRP A 191 -5.86 14.58 6.31
N MET A 192 -5.25 14.98 5.19
CA MET A 192 -4.70 14.07 4.18
C MET A 192 -3.56 13.23 4.75
N GLU A 193 -2.63 13.86 5.48
CA GLU A 193 -1.52 13.17 6.15
C GLU A 193 -2.03 12.16 7.19
N ILE A 194 -3.06 12.50 7.96
CA ILE A 194 -3.68 11.59 8.92
C ILE A 194 -4.26 10.34 8.22
N LEU A 195 -4.93 10.52 7.08
CA LEU A 195 -5.45 9.40 6.28
C LEU A 195 -4.32 8.52 5.73
N ILE A 196 -3.23 9.13 5.23
CA ILE A 196 -2.05 8.41 4.74
C ILE A 196 -1.41 7.60 5.88
N ILE A 197 -1.23 8.20 7.06
CA ILE A 197 -0.69 7.53 8.26
C ILE A 197 -1.58 6.35 8.65
N SER A 198 -2.91 6.55 8.70
CA SER A 198 -3.86 5.47 9.00
C SER A 198 -3.76 4.31 8.00
N TRP A 199 -3.56 4.61 6.71
CA TRP A 199 -3.40 3.58 5.68
C TRP A 199 -2.09 2.81 5.86
N VAL A 200 -0.98 3.51 6.11
CA VAL A 200 0.34 2.89 6.35
C VAL A 200 0.32 1.99 7.58
N ILE A 201 -0.36 2.38 8.67
CA ILE A 201 -0.55 1.52 9.86
C ILE A 201 -1.29 0.24 9.49
N GLY A 202 -2.35 0.35 8.67
CA GLY A 202 -3.09 -0.82 8.17
C GLY A 202 -2.22 -1.78 7.36
N MET A 203 -1.34 -1.25 6.52
CA MET A 203 -0.37 -2.06 5.76
C MET A 203 0.69 -2.70 6.66
N ILE A 204 1.27 -1.97 7.61
CA ILE A 204 2.23 -2.53 8.58
C ILE A 204 1.58 -3.71 9.32
N TRP A 205 0.33 -3.56 9.75
CA TRP A 205 -0.41 -4.63 10.40
C TRP A 205 -0.63 -5.85 9.50
N ALA A 206 -0.88 -5.64 8.20
CA ALA A 206 -1.02 -6.72 7.23
C ALA A 206 0.31 -7.48 7.05
N GLU A 207 1.43 -6.76 6.85
CA GLU A 207 2.76 -7.37 6.69
C GLU A 207 3.19 -8.12 7.96
N VAL A 208 2.92 -7.59 9.15
CA VAL A 208 3.24 -8.29 10.42
C VAL A 208 2.50 -9.63 10.51
N LYS A 209 1.24 -9.69 10.10
CA LYS A 209 0.48 -10.95 10.05
C LYS A 209 1.05 -11.93 9.04
N GLU A 210 1.50 -11.43 7.90
CA GLU A 210 2.10 -12.26 6.86
C GLU A 210 3.41 -12.87 7.35
N ILE A 211 4.31 -12.05 7.90
CA ILE A 211 5.57 -12.46 8.51
C ILE A 211 5.34 -13.50 9.62
N TRP A 212 4.33 -13.30 10.47
CA TRP A 212 3.98 -14.25 11.53
C TRP A 212 3.53 -15.60 10.96
N SER A 213 2.79 -15.59 9.85
CA SER A 213 2.25 -16.81 9.24
C SER A 213 3.26 -17.61 8.41
N GLN A 214 4.16 -16.94 7.70
CA GLN A 214 5.16 -17.56 6.81
C GLN A 214 6.50 -17.81 7.52
N GLY A 215 6.82 -17.03 8.54
CA GLY A 215 8.14 -16.98 9.16
C GLY A 215 9.06 -15.98 8.47
N ALA A 216 9.85 -15.24 9.27
CA ALA A 216 10.67 -14.14 8.77
C ALA A 216 11.74 -14.54 7.74
N GLY A 217 12.28 -15.76 7.86
CA GLY A 217 13.31 -16.26 6.94
C GLY A 217 12.80 -16.49 5.52
N GLU A 218 11.62 -17.11 5.38
CA GLU A 218 11.01 -17.35 4.06
C GLU A 218 10.48 -16.05 3.45
N TYR A 219 9.91 -15.16 4.27
CA TYR A 219 9.38 -13.88 3.83
C TYR A 219 10.43 -12.98 3.16
N LEU A 220 11.61 -12.82 3.79
CA LEU A 220 12.67 -11.93 3.28
C LEU A 220 13.41 -12.47 2.05
N LEU A 221 13.25 -13.76 1.70
CA LEU A 221 13.83 -14.32 0.49
C LEU A 221 13.12 -13.85 -0.79
N GLU A 222 11.85 -13.45 -0.68
CA GLU A 222 11.11 -12.88 -1.78
C GLU A 222 11.47 -11.38 -1.93
N PRO A 223 12.08 -10.96 -3.07
CA PRO A 223 12.55 -9.58 -3.25
C PRO A 223 11.43 -8.53 -3.15
N TRP A 224 10.22 -8.92 -3.54
CA TRP A 224 9.02 -8.10 -3.51
C TRP A 224 8.58 -7.80 -2.07
N ASN A 225 8.57 -8.81 -1.21
CA ASN A 225 8.29 -8.66 0.22
C ASN A 225 9.35 -7.79 0.92
N PHE A 226 10.62 -7.93 0.56
CA PHE A 226 11.68 -7.05 1.05
C PHE A 226 11.47 -5.58 0.65
N LEU A 227 11.04 -5.34 -0.59
CA LEU A 227 10.72 -3.99 -1.07
C LEU A 227 9.56 -3.39 -0.27
N ASP A 228 8.51 -4.16 -0.03
CA ASP A 228 7.33 -3.72 0.73
C ASP A 228 7.69 -3.39 2.19
N PHE A 229 8.46 -4.26 2.85
CA PHE A 229 8.98 -4.00 4.19
C PHE A 229 9.84 -2.72 4.24
N GLY A 230 10.76 -2.57 3.28
CA GLY A 230 11.62 -1.39 3.19
C GLY A 230 10.85 -0.09 2.97
N MET A 231 9.87 -0.11 2.06
CA MET A 231 8.99 1.04 1.80
C MET A 231 8.21 1.47 3.04
N LEU A 232 7.60 0.51 3.76
CA LEU A 232 6.85 0.80 4.99
C LEU A 232 7.74 1.30 6.12
N ALA A 233 8.96 0.76 6.25
CA ALA A 233 9.94 1.23 7.21
C ALA A 233 10.36 2.69 6.95
N ILE A 234 10.53 3.08 5.68
CA ILE A 234 10.87 4.45 5.30
C ILE A 234 9.70 5.40 5.60
N PHE A 235 8.45 5.01 5.32
CA PHE A 235 7.28 5.81 5.75
C PHE A 235 7.25 5.99 7.27
N LEU A 236 7.46 4.91 8.02
CA LEU A 236 7.47 4.97 9.49
C LEU A 236 8.57 5.90 10.01
N ALA A 237 9.77 5.84 9.43
CA ALA A 237 10.88 6.72 9.77
C ALA A 237 10.60 8.20 9.42
N SER A 238 9.97 8.45 8.27
CA SER A 238 9.54 9.79 7.86
C SER A 238 8.52 10.37 8.84
N PHE A 239 7.44 9.64 9.15
CA PHE A 239 6.42 10.11 10.09
C PHE A 239 6.96 10.27 11.52
N SER A 240 7.86 9.39 11.95
CA SER A 240 8.53 9.52 13.26
C SER A 240 9.38 10.80 13.33
N SER A 241 10.11 11.12 12.27
CA SER A 241 10.89 12.35 12.16
C SER A 241 10.00 13.60 12.17
N ARG A 242 8.87 13.55 11.45
CA ARG A 242 7.87 14.62 11.42
C ARG A 242 7.20 14.83 12.78
N PHE A 243 6.86 13.75 13.47
CA PHE A 243 6.31 13.80 14.83
C PHE A 243 7.32 14.40 15.82
N SER A 244 8.60 14.06 15.70
CA SER A 244 9.68 14.68 16.47
C SER A 244 9.74 16.20 16.22
N ALA A 245 9.72 16.62 14.94
CA ALA A 245 9.71 18.04 14.57
C ALA A 245 8.52 18.78 15.21
N TYR A 246 7.31 18.20 15.14
CA TYR A 246 6.11 18.74 15.77
C TYR A 246 6.24 18.84 17.30
N LYS A 247 6.78 17.81 17.97
CA LYS A 247 6.99 17.84 19.42
C LYS A 247 7.95 18.96 19.84
N HIS A 248 9.02 19.15 19.08
CA HIS A 248 9.99 20.21 19.29
C HIS A 248 9.39 21.61 19.10
N THR A 249 8.62 21.83 18.04
CA THR A 249 7.94 23.11 17.78
C THR A 249 6.87 23.40 18.82
N TYR A 250 6.10 22.40 19.23
CA TYR A 250 5.12 22.51 20.30
C TYR A 250 5.75 22.89 21.64
N SER A 251 6.87 22.25 21.99
CA SER A 251 7.61 22.59 23.21
C SER A 251 8.14 24.02 23.18
N ALA A 252 8.63 24.49 22.04
CA ALA A 252 9.08 25.88 21.87
C ALA A 252 7.90 26.87 21.98
N GLN A 253 6.75 26.55 21.38
CA GLN A 253 5.54 27.36 21.48
C GLN A 253 5.04 27.47 22.92
N LEU A 254 5.04 26.35 23.65
CA LEU A 254 4.66 26.32 25.06
C LEU A 254 5.60 27.16 25.93
N TYR A 255 6.91 27.12 25.67
CA TYR A 255 7.88 27.98 26.36
C TYR A 255 7.57 29.46 26.14
N VAL A 256 7.28 29.85 24.89
CA VAL A 256 6.93 31.23 24.57
C VAL A 256 5.64 31.64 25.28
N HIS A 257 4.59 30.82 25.20
CA HIS A 257 3.32 31.12 25.84
C HIS A 257 3.42 31.21 27.37
N THR A 258 4.31 30.46 28.01
CA THR A 258 4.49 30.49 29.48
C THR A 258 5.31 31.70 29.95
N HIS A 259 6.33 32.11 29.21
CA HIS A 259 7.27 33.16 29.64
C HIS A 259 6.90 34.56 29.12
N TYR A 260 6.09 34.65 28.06
CA TYR A 260 5.85 35.89 27.31
C TYR A 260 4.34 36.17 27.12
N THR A 261 3.52 35.89 28.15
CA THR A 261 2.04 35.96 28.15
C THR A 261 1.43 37.34 27.84
N GLN A 262 2.15 38.44 28.04
CA GLN A 262 1.60 39.81 27.93
C GLN A 262 2.04 40.57 26.67
N LEU A 263 2.68 39.91 25.70
CA LEU A 263 3.31 40.59 24.58
C LEU A 263 2.39 40.77 23.37
N PRO A 264 2.40 41.96 22.73
CA PRO A 264 1.58 42.22 21.54
C PRO A 264 2.16 41.64 20.25
N THR A 265 3.49 41.45 20.13
CA THR A 265 4.17 40.80 18.97
C THR A 265 5.55 40.23 19.35
N LEU A 266 6.06 39.29 18.55
CA LEU A 266 7.36 38.61 18.76
C LEU A 266 8.57 39.32 18.11
N ASP A 267 8.35 40.40 17.35
CA ASP A 267 9.35 40.96 16.42
C ASP A 267 10.47 41.78 17.09
N ASN A 268 10.28 42.24 18.34
CA ASN A 268 11.18 43.20 18.99
C ASN A 268 11.94 42.64 20.20
N ILE A 269 12.01 41.31 20.36
CA ILE A 269 12.62 40.64 21.52
C ILE A 269 13.70 39.66 21.09
N THR A 270 14.80 39.66 21.82
CA THR A 270 15.85 38.64 21.72
C THR A 270 15.42 37.36 22.44
N LEU A 271 14.83 36.42 21.68
CA LEU A 271 14.52 35.10 22.22
C LEU A 271 15.80 34.29 22.50
N PRO A 272 15.76 33.35 23.46
CA PRO A 272 16.82 32.37 23.63
C PRO A 272 17.10 31.62 22.31
N PRO A 273 18.37 31.28 22.01
CA PRO A 273 18.76 30.74 20.71
C PRO A 273 18.02 29.44 20.34
N HIS A 274 17.68 28.61 21.34
CA HIS A 274 16.94 27.36 21.14
C HIS A 274 15.47 27.58 20.73
N VAL A 275 14.86 28.72 21.07
CA VAL A 275 13.50 29.08 20.67
C VAL A 275 13.50 29.90 19.38
N HIS A 276 14.47 30.81 19.25
CA HIS A 276 14.67 31.64 18.07
C HIS A 276 14.83 30.81 16.79
N TYR A 277 15.44 29.63 16.88
CA TYR A 277 15.53 28.71 15.74
C TYR A 277 14.16 28.42 15.08
N TYR A 278 13.08 28.33 15.86
CA TYR A 278 11.73 28.04 15.38
C TYR A 278 11.00 29.26 14.77
N THR A 279 11.61 30.45 14.78
CA THR A 279 11.12 31.62 14.03
C THR A 279 11.75 31.74 12.65
N LEU A 280 12.82 30.99 12.37
CA LEU A 280 13.61 31.15 11.15
C LEU A 280 12.93 30.59 9.89
N ALA A 281 13.22 31.24 8.75
CA ALA A 281 12.85 30.79 7.43
C ALA A 281 13.66 29.56 6.98
N ARG A 282 13.19 28.87 5.93
CA ARG A 282 13.73 27.57 5.49
C ARG A 282 15.22 27.59 5.12
N LEU A 283 15.72 28.72 4.60
CA LEU A 283 17.13 28.87 4.22
C LEU A 283 18.11 28.81 5.41
N SER A 284 17.63 29.14 6.61
CA SER A 284 18.45 29.18 7.83
C SER A 284 18.27 27.93 8.69
N TRP A 285 17.60 26.90 8.19
CA TRP A 285 17.43 25.65 8.92
C TRP A 285 18.72 24.85 8.94
N LEU A 286 18.93 24.11 10.04
CA LEU A 286 20.04 23.18 10.15
C LEU A 286 19.90 22.05 9.11
N PRO A 287 21.01 21.59 8.50
CA PRO A 287 20.95 20.46 7.55
C PRO A 287 20.39 19.16 8.15
N SER A 288 20.57 18.98 9.47
CA SER A 288 20.08 17.83 10.22
C SER A 288 18.66 18.00 10.77
N ASP A 289 17.94 19.04 10.35
CA ASP A 289 16.62 19.34 10.86
C ASP A 289 15.63 18.18 10.60
N PRO A 290 14.89 17.71 11.62
CA PRO A 290 14.01 16.54 11.49
C PRO A 290 12.90 16.73 10.46
N GLN A 291 12.48 17.97 10.19
CA GLN A 291 11.51 18.26 9.12
C GLN A 291 12.11 17.94 7.74
N LEU A 292 13.36 18.35 7.47
CA LEU A 292 14.03 18.10 6.19
C LEU A 292 14.27 16.60 5.97
N VAL A 293 14.71 15.90 7.02
CA VAL A 293 14.87 14.44 6.98
C VAL A 293 13.52 13.76 6.69
N SER A 294 12.44 14.22 7.33
CA SER A 294 11.10 13.66 7.10
C SER A 294 10.64 13.83 5.65
N GLU A 295 10.87 15.01 5.05
CA GLU A 295 10.49 15.31 3.66
C GLU A 295 11.29 14.46 2.66
N GLY A 296 12.60 14.29 2.89
CA GLY A 296 13.46 13.45 2.05
C GLY A 296 13.06 11.98 2.09
N LEU A 297 12.86 11.41 3.29
CA LEU A 297 12.40 10.03 3.45
C LEU A 297 10.99 9.83 2.87
N TYR A 298 10.10 10.80 3.04
CA TYR A 298 8.74 10.75 2.49
C TYR A 298 8.78 10.66 0.95
N ALA A 299 9.61 11.48 0.30
CA ALA A 299 9.74 11.46 -1.16
C ALA A 299 10.23 10.09 -1.68
N VAL A 300 11.22 9.49 -1.01
CA VAL A 300 11.71 8.14 -1.35
C VAL A 300 10.60 7.10 -1.18
N ALA A 301 9.84 7.15 -0.07
CA ALA A 301 8.73 6.24 0.18
C ALA A 301 7.61 6.37 -0.87
N VAL A 302 7.31 7.59 -1.31
CA VAL A 302 6.34 7.85 -2.39
C VAL A 302 6.78 7.17 -3.68
N VAL A 303 8.05 7.32 -4.09
CA VAL A 303 8.56 6.67 -5.31
C VAL A 303 8.47 5.14 -5.20
N LEU A 304 8.90 4.57 -4.07
CA LEU A 304 8.79 3.13 -3.85
C LEU A 304 7.34 2.64 -3.84
N SER A 305 6.40 3.45 -3.35
CA SER A 305 4.97 3.13 -3.35
C SER A 305 4.45 2.88 -4.77
N PHE A 306 4.80 3.72 -5.75
CA PHE A 306 4.36 3.52 -7.14
C PHE A 306 4.86 2.21 -7.76
N SER A 307 6.01 1.69 -7.31
CA SER A 307 6.52 0.41 -7.82
C SER A 307 5.60 -0.78 -7.50
N ARG A 308 4.79 -0.70 -6.42
CA ARG A 308 3.83 -1.75 -6.04
C ARG A 308 2.67 -1.93 -7.01
N ILE A 309 2.46 -1.02 -7.97
CA ILE A 309 1.49 -1.26 -9.07
C ILE A 309 1.82 -2.57 -9.81
N ALA A 310 3.10 -2.97 -9.82
CA ALA A 310 3.55 -4.23 -10.38
C ALA A 310 2.86 -5.48 -9.80
N TYR A 311 2.28 -5.45 -8.59
CA TYR A 311 1.54 -6.60 -8.05
C TYR A 311 0.18 -6.83 -8.74
N ILE A 312 -0.38 -5.79 -9.36
CA ILE A 312 -1.72 -5.83 -9.98
C ILE A 312 -1.62 -6.21 -11.46
N LEU A 313 -0.51 -5.83 -12.12
CA LEU A 313 -0.28 -6.04 -13.55
C LEU A 313 -0.37 -7.50 -14.04
N PRO A 314 0.08 -8.54 -13.29
CA PRO A 314 0.01 -9.93 -13.74
C PRO A 314 -1.42 -10.45 -13.95
N ALA A 315 -2.41 -9.82 -13.29
CA ALA A 315 -3.80 -10.23 -13.40
C ALA A 315 -4.45 -9.86 -14.74
N ASN A 316 -3.79 -9.03 -15.55
CA ASN A 316 -4.29 -8.64 -16.87
C ASN A 316 -3.63 -9.49 -17.96
N GLU A 317 -4.45 -10.04 -18.86
CA GLU A 317 -4.04 -10.88 -19.98
C GLU A 317 -2.99 -10.20 -20.89
N SER A 318 -3.09 -8.87 -21.09
CA SER A 318 -2.16 -8.13 -21.95
C SER A 318 -0.85 -7.74 -21.23
N PHE A 319 -0.91 -7.40 -19.95
CA PHE A 319 0.25 -6.87 -19.21
C PHE A 319 1.07 -7.95 -18.48
N GLY A 320 0.45 -9.09 -18.14
CA GLY A 320 1.13 -10.17 -17.41
C GLY A 320 2.35 -10.73 -18.16
N PRO A 321 2.25 -11.14 -19.44
CA PRO A 321 3.40 -11.63 -20.20
C PRO A 321 4.52 -10.60 -20.34
N LEU A 322 4.16 -9.32 -20.51
CA LEU A 322 5.11 -8.21 -20.60
C LEU A 322 5.94 -8.08 -19.32
N GLN A 323 5.28 -8.09 -18.16
CA GLN A 323 5.95 -8.00 -16.87
C GLN A 323 6.86 -9.20 -16.59
N ILE A 324 6.42 -10.41 -16.93
CA ILE A 324 7.24 -11.62 -16.77
C ILE A 324 8.50 -11.53 -17.64
N SER A 325 8.37 -11.04 -18.88
CA SER A 325 9.51 -10.81 -19.78
C SER A 325 10.47 -9.78 -19.21
N LEU A 326 9.95 -8.63 -18.75
CA LEU A 326 10.74 -7.56 -18.13
C LEU A 326 11.47 -8.06 -16.87
N GLY A 327 10.82 -8.85 -16.01
CA GLY A 327 11.46 -9.42 -14.83
C GLY A 327 12.60 -10.37 -15.18
N ARG A 328 12.51 -11.09 -16.31
CA ARG A 328 13.61 -11.95 -16.78
C ARG A 328 14.77 -11.14 -17.34
N THR A 329 14.50 -10.07 -18.09
CA THR A 329 15.58 -9.23 -18.63
C THR A 329 16.32 -8.52 -17.51
N VAL A 330 15.61 -7.94 -16.53
CA VAL A 330 16.22 -7.31 -15.34
C VAL A 330 17.10 -8.30 -14.56
N LYS A 331 16.68 -9.56 -14.42
CA LYS A 331 17.51 -10.61 -13.79
C LYS A 331 18.72 -11.02 -14.63
N ALA A 332 18.62 -10.91 -15.95
CA ALA A 332 19.68 -11.26 -16.89
C ALA A 332 20.71 -10.13 -17.08
N TYR A 333 20.38 -8.90 -16.69
CA TYR A 333 21.36 -7.81 -16.68
C TYR A 333 22.49 -8.14 -15.69
N PRO A 334 23.74 -8.23 -16.16
CA PRO A 334 24.87 -8.46 -15.26
C PRO A 334 24.97 -7.28 -14.29
N LYS A 335 25.06 -7.59 -12.99
CA LYS A 335 25.51 -6.61 -12.01
C LYS A 335 26.93 -6.19 -12.41
N PRO A 336 27.24 -4.88 -12.42
CA PRO A 336 28.59 -4.39 -12.71
C PRO A 336 29.63 -4.96 -11.75
#